data_AF-A0A3D2IEA1-F1
#
_entry.id   AF-A0A3D2IEA1-F1
#
_cell.length_a   1.000
_cell.length_b   1.000
_cell.length_c   1.000
_cell.angle_alpha   90.00
_cell.angle_beta   90.00
_cell.angle_gamma   90.00
#
_symmetry.space_group_name_H-M   'P 1'
#
loop_
_entity.id
_entity.type
_entity.pdbx_description
1 polymer ?
#
loop_
_entity_poly.entity_id
_entity_poly.type
_entity_poly.pdbx_seq_one_letter_code
_entity_poly.pdbx_strand_id
1 'polypeptide(L)'
;KTASWKVDTAIPATGLNFAVGKFESSEAQSGINKVRVFGETGVVTGDEIQEILSEAIRSKRVLENELSFEYPWEALNVVILEDNFWDEKADAAGVIYLAKNRGALTTQLQRGLVAQWFGQYQRTENVTYQYEVFELIRKSAFNISGFESKEIGNSDSLFSLSKWNELSRCCEIEDPFLKNNIEQSLAGLIRKESG
;
A
#
# COMPACT_ATOMS: atom_id res chain seq x y z
N LYS A 1 15.91 -21.24 16.99
CA LYS A 1 15.20 -21.75 15.79
C LYS A 1 15.65 -20.90 14.61
N THR A 2 15.99 -21.52 13.49
CA THR A 2 16.30 -20.82 12.24
C THR A 2 15.09 -20.92 11.35
N ALA A 3 14.69 -19.80 10.74
CA ALA A 3 13.65 -19.75 9.73
C ALA A 3 14.29 -19.36 8.39
N SER A 4 13.79 -19.96 7.30
CA SER A 4 14.26 -19.76 5.94
C SER A 4 13.05 -19.50 5.06
N TRP A 5 13.15 -18.48 4.21
CA TRP A 5 12.12 -18.06 3.28
C TRP A 5 12.69 -18.04 1.87
N LYS A 6 11.83 -18.36 0.91
CA LYS A 6 12.09 -18.27 -0.52
C LYS A 6 10.89 -17.56 -1.16
N VAL A 7 11.18 -16.70 -2.13
CA VAL A 7 10.18 -16.07 -3.00
C VAL A 7 10.53 -16.48 -4.43
N ASP A 8 9.53 -16.87 -5.21
CA ASP A 8 9.69 -17.23 -6.61
C ASP A 8 9.51 -16.00 -7.52
N THR A 9 8.69 -15.03 -7.10
CA THR A 9 8.62 -13.73 -7.76
C THR A 9 9.88 -12.90 -7.49
N ALA A 10 10.52 -12.41 -8.55
CA ALA A 10 11.67 -11.52 -8.43
C ALA A 10 11.26 -10.21 -7.74
N ILE A 11 11.99 -9.84 -6.68
CA ILE A 11 11.81 -8.59 -5.95
C ILE A 11 13.13 -7.80 -5.95
N PRO A 12 13.06 -6.47 -5.97
CA PRO A 12 14.26 -5.67 -5.83
C PRO A 12 14.80 -5.73 -4.41
N ALA A 13 16.11 -5.51 -4.26
CA ALA A 13 16.74 -5.49 -2.93
C ALA A 13 16.09 -4.47 -1.98
N THR A 14 15.58 -3.35 -2.49
CA THR A 14 14.87 -2.34 -1.71
C THR A 14 13.44 -2.73 -1.29
N GLY A 15 12.93 -3.85 -1.82
CA GLY A 15 11.64 -4.45 -1.46
C GLY A 15 11.79 -5.64 -0.50
N LEU A 16 13.02 -6.05 -0.16
CA LEU A 16 13.25 -7.01 0.91
C LEU A 16 12.89 -6.38 2.25
N ASN A 17 12.03 -7.04 3.02
CA ASN A 17 11.65 -6.57 4.35
C ASN A 17 11.36 -7.74 5.30
N PHE A 18 11.59 -7.52 6.59
CA PHE A 18 11.38 -8.49 7.66
C PHE A 18 10.74 -7.79 8.86
N ALA A 19 9.66 -8.36 9.37
CA ALA A 19 9.10 -8.01 10.68
C ALA A 19 9.30 -9.20 11.63
N VAL A 20 9.97 -8.97 12.76
CA VAL A 20 10.24 -10.02 13.76
C VAL A 20 9.80 -9.50 15.12
N GLY A 21 8.90 -10.23 15.77
CA GLY A 21 8.29 -9.79 17.03
C GLY A 21 7.21 -10.74 17.49
N LYS A 22 6.46 -10.31 18.52
CA LYS A 22 5.25 -11.01 18.97
C LYS A 22 4.05 -10.39 18.27
N PHE A 23 3.40 -11.18 17.44
CA PHE A 23 2.23 -10.77 16.68
C PHE A 23 1.07 -11.71 16.94
N GLU A 24 -0.12 -11.14 17.05
CA GLU A 24 -1.37 -11.83 16.78
C GLU A 24 -1.62 -11.78 15.26
N SER A 25 -2.24 -12.81 14.69
CA SER A 25 -2.40 -12.85 13.23
C SER A 25 -3.70 -13.50 12.79
N SER A 26 -4.23 -12.98 11.68
CA SER A 26 -5.30 -13.62 10.92
C SER A 26 -4.89 -13.76 9.46
N GLU A 27 -5.36 -14.81 8.79
CA GLU A 27 -5.14 -14.98 7.36
C GLU A 27 -6.39 -15.51 6.65
N ALA A 28 -6.54 -15.11 5.39
CA ALA A 28 -7.56 -15.63 4.50
C ALA A 28 -7.07 -15.63 3.04
N GLN A 29 -7.74 -16.40 2.20
CA GLN A 29 -7.45 -16.47 0.77
C GLN A 29 -8.28 -15.45 -0.01
N SER A 30 -7.65 -14.75 -0.96
CA SER A 30 -8.29 -13.80 -1.88
C SER A 30 -7.88 -14.09 -3.31
N GLY A 31 -8.74 -14.84 -4.03
CA GLY A 31 -8.38 -15.43 -5.32
C GLY A 31 -7.28 -16.47 -5.16
N ILE A 32 -6.17 -16.28 -5.85
CA ILE A 32 -4.99 -17.16 -5.75
C ILE A 32 -3.99 -16.72 -4.66
N ASN A 33 -4.06 -15.46 -4.20
CA ASN A 33 -3.12 -14.91 -3.23
C ASN A 33 -3.63 -15.08 -1.79
N LYS A 34 -2.70 -15.23 -0.85
CA LYS A 34 -3.01 -15.15 0.58
C LYS A 34 -2.96 -13.69 1.06
N VAL A 35 -3.88 -13.31 1.94
CA VAL A 35 -3.83 -12.06 2.69
C VAL A 35 -3.63 -12.40 4.15
N ARG A 36 -2.58 -11.83 4.76
CA ARG A 36 -2.24 -12.02 6.16
C ARG A 36 -2.18 -10.68 6.85
N VAL A 37 -2.75 -10.59 8.04
CA VAL A 37 -2.65 -9.41 8.89
C VAL A 37 -1.99 -9.84 10.20
N PHE A 38 -0.93 -9.14 10.56
CA PHE A 38 -0.16 -9.31 11.78
C PHE A 38 -0.33 -8.06 12.62
N GLY A 39 -0.80 -8.19 13.85
CA GLY A 39 -0.98 -7.12 14.80
C GLY A 39 -0.04 -7.26 15.98
N GLU A 40 0.69 -6.22 16.34
CA GLU A 40 1.54 -6.23 17.53
C GLU A 40 0.72 -6.54 18.80
N THR A 41 1.17 -7.54 19.56
CA THR A 41 0.44 -8.01 20.75
C THR A 41 0.31 -6.90 21.78
N GLY A 42 -0.92 -6.59 22.19
CA GLY A 42 -1.24 -5.52 23.15
C GLY A 42 -1.44 -4.14 22.53
N VAL A 43 -1.21 -3.99 21.22
CA VAL A 43 -1.42 -2.75 20.47
C VAL A 43 -2.73 -2.77 19.69
N VAL A 44 -3.10 -3.93 19.15
CA VAL A 44 -4.36 -4.14 18.43
C VAL A 44 -5.13 -5.32 19.00
N THR A 45 -6.45 -5.23 18.89
CA THR A 45 -7.36 -6.31 19.25
C THR A 45 -7.54 -7.30 18.10
N GLY A 46 -7.97 -8.52 18.42
CA GLY A 46 -8.31 -9.52 17.42
C GLY A 46 -9.41 -9.06 16.45
N ASP A 47 -10.38 -8.28 16.92
CA ASP A 47 -11.46 -7.73 16.10
C ASP A 47 -10.91 -6.72 15.07
N GLU A 48 -10.03 -5.81 15.50
CA GLU A 48 -9.35 -4.87 14.57
C GLU A 48 -8.53 -5.60 13.51
N ILE A 49 -7.87 -6.70 13.86
CA ILE A 49 -7.14 -7.54 12.88
C ILE A 49 -8.10 -8.12 11.84
N GLN A 50 -9.28 -8.60 12.24
CA GLN A 50 -10.29 -9.13 11.31
C GLN A 50 -10.92 -8.05 10.43
N GLU A 51 -11.16 -6.86 10.98
CA GLU A 51 -11.65 -5.70 10.22
C GLU A 51 -10.64 -5.31 9.14
N ILE A 52 -9.35 -5.18 9.49
CA ILE A 52 -8.29 -4.87 8.54
C ILE A 52 -8.10 -5.99 7.51
N LEU A 53 -8.22 -7.26 7.90
CA LEU A 53 -8.15 -8.37 6.94
C LEU A 53 -9.29 -8.30 5.92
N SER A 54 -10.52 -8.10 6.39
CA SER A 54 -11.70 -7.99 5.54
C SER A 54 -11.58 -6.81 4.57
N GLU A 55 -11.11 -5.67 5.07
CA GLU A 55 -10.89 -4.46 4.29
C GLU A 55 -9.75 -4.62 3.28
N ALA A 56 -8.67 -5.31 3.63
CA ALA A 56 -7.56 -5.59 2.72
C ALA A 56 -8.00 -6.47 1.55
N ILE A 57 -8.81 -7.50 1.82
CA ILE A 57 -9.37 -8.38 0.78
C ILE A 57 -10.30 -7.59 -0.16
N ARG A 58 -11.20 -6.80 0.42
CA ARG A 58 -12.15 -5.97 -0.34
C ARG A 58 -11.41 -4.96 -1.23
N SER A 59 -10.50 -4.18 -0.65
CA SER A 59 -9.76 -3.13 -1.35
C SER A 59 -8.80 -3.68 -2.39
N LYS A 60 -8.13 -4.81 -2.12
CA LYS A 60 -7.33 -5.53 -3.13
C LYS A 60 -8.18 -5.88 -4.34
N ARG A 61 -9.35 -6.49 -4.14
CA ARG A 61 -10.24 -6.90 -5.24
C ARG A 61 -10.74 -5.71 -6.06
N VAL A 62 -11.06 -4.60 -5.41
CA VAL A 62 -11.43 -3.36 -6.11
C VAL A 62 -10.29 -2.92 -7.02
N LEU A 63 -9.07 -2.81 -6.50
CA LEU A 63 -7.90 -2.41 -7.29
C LEU A 63 -7.59 -3.36 -8.45
N GLU A 64 -7.68 -4.67 -8.24
CA GLU A 64 -7.47 -5.66 -9.30
C GLU A 64 -8.45 -5.47 -10.46
N ASN A 65 -9.72 -5.16 -10.14
CA ASN A 65 -10.74 -4.90 -11.15
C ASN A 65 -10.49 -3.57 -11.89
N GLU A 66 -10.26 -2.48 -11.14
CA GLU A 66 -10.04 -1.14 -11.71
C GLU A 66 -8.78 -1.10 -12.60
N LEU A 67 -7.72 -1.77 -12.17
CA LEU A 67 -6.46 -1.83 -12.92
C LEU A 67 -6.49 -2.90 -14.01
N SER A 68 -7.48 -3.80 -14.01
CA SER A 68 -7.53 -4.99 -14.86
C SER A 68 -6.18 -5.73 -14.87
N PHE A 69 -5.60 -5.86 -13.68
CA PHE A 69 -4.27 -6.40 -13.44
C PHE A 69 -4.25 -7.07 -12.06
N GLU A 70 -3.84 -8.34 -12.01
CA GLU A 70 -3.81 -9.12 -10.77
C GLU A 70 -2.79 -8.57 -9.77
N TYR A 71 -2.95 -8.94 -8.50
CA TYR A 71 -1.99 -8.59 -7.48
C TYR A 71 -0.60 -9.18 -7.80
N PRO A 72 0.47 -8.36 -7.81
CA PRO A 72 1.76 -8.75 -8.40
C PRO A 72 2.60 -9.70 -7.54
N TRP A 73 2.19 -10.00 -6.30
CA TRP A 73 2.97 -10.79 -5.36
C TRP A 73 2.25 -12.06 -4.91
N GLU A 74 2.99 -13.05 -4.42
CA GLU A 74 2.43 -14.33 -3.96
C GLU A 74 1.46 -14.18 -2.79
N ALA A 75 1.74 -13.22 -1.89
CA ALA A 75 0.91 -12.92 -0.74
C ALA A 75 0.99 -11.44 -0.36
N LEU A 76 -0.11 -10.93 0.17
CA LEU A 76 -0.18 -9.64 0.84
C LEU A 76 -0.03 -9.85 2.34
N ASN A 77 0.96 -9.19 2.95
CA ASN A 77 1.17 -9.19 4.38
C ASN A 77 0.98 -7.76 4.89
N VAL A 78 0.10 -7.58 5.87
CA VAL A 78 -0.15 -6.29 6.52
C VAL A 78 0.36 -6.42 7.95
N VAL A 79 1.21 -5.50 8.39
CA VAL A 79 1.78 -5.48 9.73
C VAL A 79 1.31 -4.21 10.42
N ILE A 80 0.62 -4.35 11.56
CA ILE A 80 0.12 -3.24 12.37
C ILE A 80 1.00 -3.10 13.59
N LEU A 81 1.57 -1.91 13.75
CA LEU A 81 2.48 -1.53 14.84
C LEU A 81 1.90 -0.34 15.60
N GLU A 82 2.43 -0.10 16.80
CA GLU A 82 2.08 1.10 17.57
C GLU A 82 2.51 2.39 16.83
N ASP A 83 3.75 2.36 16.30
CA ASP A 83 4.41 3.44 15.59
C ASP A 83 5.22 2.88 14.39
N ASN A 84 5.55 3.73 13.43
CA ASN A 84 6.43 3.42 12.29
C ASN A 84 7.91 3.77 12.56
N PHE A 85 8.28 4.22 13.76
CA PHE A 85 9.65 4.53 14.17
C PHE A 85 10.41 5.44 13.18
N TRP A 86 9.71 6.43 12.62
CA TRP A 86 10.24 7.39 11.63
C TRP A 86 10.63 6.79 10.27
N ASP A 87 10.11 5.61 9.92
CA ASP A 87 10.32 5.05 8.58
C ASP A 87 9.43 5.78 7.55
N GLU A 88 10.07 6.26 6.47
CA GLU A 88 9.41 6.87 5.31
C GLU A 88 8.66 5.83 4.46
N LYS A 89 9.10 4.57 4.51
CA LYS A 89 8.52 3.48 3.71
C LYS A 89 7.52 2.68 4.53
N ALA A 90 6.25 2.97 4.32
CA ALA A 90 5.14 2.19 4.87
C ALA A 90 4.82 0.93 4.04
N ASP A 91 5.57 0.65 2.97
CA ASP A 91 5.32 -0.47 2.08
C ASP A 91 6.60 -1.03 1.46
N ALA A 92 6.56 -2.33 1.20
CA ALA A 92 7.56 -3.11 0.48
C ALA A 92 6.85 -4.16 -0.40
N ALA A 93 7.61 -4.94 -1.18
CA ALA A 93 7.03 -5.96 -2.05
C ALA A 93 6.25 -7.01 -1.24
N GLY A 94 4.92 -7.02 -1.38
CA GLY A 94 4.04 -7.94 -0.65
C GLY A 94 3.85 -7.59 0.83
N VAL A 95 4.32 -6.42 1.30
CA VAL A 95 4.24 -6.01 2.71
C VAL A 95 3.75 -4.58 2.85
N ILE A 96 2.82 -4.34 3.76
CA ILE A 96 2.31 -3.02 4.14
C ILE A 96 2.45 -2.87 5.66
N TYR A 97 2.95 -1.73 6.10
CA TYR A 97 3.04 -1.34 7.50
C TYR A 97 1.97 -0.29 7.82
N LEU A 98 1.21 -0.53 8.88
CA LEU A 98 0.23 0.39 9.43
C LEU A 98 0.66 0.78 10.83
N ALA A 99 0.54 2.06 11.17
CA ALA A 99 0.89 2.56 12.49
C ALA A 99 -0.32 3.18 13.18
N LYS A 100 -0.60 2.74 14.42
CA LYS A 100 -1.76 3.17 15.21
C LYS A 100 -1.71 4.67 15.52
N ASN A 101 -0.53 5.20 15.79
CA ASN A 101 -0.34 6.63 16.07
C ASN A 101 -0.47 7.55 14.84
N ARG A 102 -0.70 6.99 13.63
CA ARG A 102 -0.84 7.75 12.37
C ARG A 102 -2.28 7.97 11.92
N GLY A 103 -3.27 7.64 12.75
CA GLY A 103 -4.68 7.87 12.43
C GLY A 103 -5.33 6.71 11.69
N ALA A 104 -6.11 6.99 10.64
CA ALA A 104 -7.00 6.00 10.04
C ALA A 104 -6.23 4.84 9.37
N LEU A 105 -6.26 3.66 9.99
CA LEU A 105 -5.60 2.44 9.48
C LEU A 105 -6.12 2.04 8.10
N THR A 106 -7.43 2.20 7.83
CA THR A 106 -8.02 1.90 6.53
C THR A 106 -7.40 2.74 5.40
N THR A 107 -7.20 4.05 5.62
CA THR A 107 -6.56 4.92 4.62
C THR A 107 -5.10 4.50 4.41
N GLN A 108 -4.37 4.22 5.50
CA GLN A 108 -2.99 3.74 5.42
C GLN A 108 -2.89 2.43 4.63
N LEU A 109 -3.82 1.49 4.87
CA LEU A 109 -3.91 0.22 4.16
C LEU A 109 -4.18 0.42 2.68
N GLN A 110 -5.19 1.22 2.33
CA GLN A 110 -5.55 1.48 0.93
C GLN A 110 -4.42 2.20 0.19
N ARG A 111 -3.75 3.17 0.83
CA ARG A 111 -2.54 3.82 0.29
C ARG A 111 -1.42 2.80 0.05
N GLY A 112 -1.12 1.95 1.04
CA GLY A 112 -0.10 0.92 0.92
C GLY A 112 -0.45 -0.16 -0.11
N LEU A 113 -1.74 -0.47 -0.29
CA LEU A 113 -2.24 -1.40 -1.31
C LEU A 113 -1.94 -0.86 -2.70
N VAL A 114 -2.31 0.38 -2.98
CA VAL A 114 -2.01 1.02 -4.27
C VAL A 114 -0.51 1.01 -4.56
N ALA A 115 0.32 1.23 -3.54
CA ALA A 115 1.77 1.22 -3.67
C ALA A 115 2.36 -0.13 -4.15
N GLN A 116 1.64 -1.24 -3.95
CA GLN A 116 2.04 -2.57 -4.42
C GLN A 116 2.12 -2.62 -5.95
N TRP A 117 1.17 -1.99 -6.64
CA TRP A 117 1.18 -1.84 -8.09
C TRP A 117 2.09 -0.68 -8.51
N PHE A 118 1.93 0.49 -7.89
CA PHE A 118 2.63 1.71 -8.25
C PHE A 118 3.67 2.09 -7.18
N GLY A 119 4.91 1.66 -7.38
CA GLY A 119 6.07 1.96 -6.54
C GLY A 119 6.86 0.72 -6.13
N GLN A 120 6.17 -0.42 -5.92
CA GLN A 120 6.81 -1.71 -5.67
C GLN A 120 6.92 -2.55 -6.95
N TYR A 121 5.81 -2.78 -7.66
CA TYR A 121 5.84 -3.53 -8.93
C TYR A 121 6.30 -2.64 -10.08
N GLN A 122 5.56 -1.57 -10.38
CA GLN A 122 6.02 -0.53 -11.28
C GLN A 122 6.95 0.42 -10.52
N ARG A 123 8.19 0.57 -11.00
CA ARG A 123 9.23 1.36 -10.33
C ARG A 123 9.77 2.40 -11.30
N THR A 124 10.36 3.47 -10.75
CA THR A 124 11.16 4.41 -11.54
C THR A 124 12.63 4.22 -11.21
N GLU A 125 13.48 4.40 -12.21
CA GLU A 125 14.93 4.47 -12.05
C GLU A 125 15.37 5.75 -11.33
N ASN A 126 14.54 6.81 -11.39
CA ASN A 126 14.88 8.12 -10.83
C ASN A 126 14.17 8.39 -9.50
N VAL A 127 14.92 8.23 -8.41
CA VAL A 127 14.45 8.37 -7.01
C VAL A 127 13.89 9.77 -6.71
N THR A 128 14.37 10.83 -7.38
CA THR A 128 13.93 12.21 -7.11
C THR A 128 12.48 12.45 -7.56
N TYR A 129 12.07 11.88 -8.69
CA TYR A 129 10.69 11.96 -9.18
C TYR A 129 9.77 10.92 -8.55
N GLN A 130 10.35 9.99 -7.78
CA GLN A 130 9.64 8.84 -7.25
C GLN A 130 8.55 9.25 -6.25
N TYR A 131 8.79 10.28 -5.44
CA TYR A 131 7.79 10.69 -4.46
C TYR A 131 6.66 11.52 -5.06
N GLU A 132 6.94 12.49 -5.93
CA GLU A 132 5.88 13.35 -6.46
C GLU A 132 5.04 12.65 -7.53
N VAL A 133 5.69 11.97 -8.47
CA VAL A 133 4.99 11.30 -9.58
C VAL A 133 4.27 10.04 -9.10
N PHE A 134 4.89 9.19 -8.27
CA PHE A 134 4.15 8.03 -7.77
C PHE A 134 3.09 8.41 -6.75
N GLU A 135 3.27 9.41 -5.88
CA GLU A 135 2.15 9.79 -4.99
C GLU A 135 0.97 10.34 -5.79
N LEU A 136 1.20 11.05 -6.91
CA LEU A 136 0.14 11.43 -7.83
C LEU A 136 -0.56 10.22 -8.45
N ILE A 137 0.20 9.28 -9.04
CA ILE A 137 -0.35 8.06 -9.64
C ILE A 137 -1.09 7.22 -8.60
N ARG A 138 -0.53 7.08 -7.39
CA ARG A 138 -1.13 6.36 -6.28
C ARG A 138 -2.43 7.03 -5.86
N LYS A 139 -2.46 8.36 -5.79
CA LYS A 139 -3.68 9.09 -5.47
C LYS A 139 -4.75 8.90 -6.55
N SER A 140 -4.38 8.90 -7.83
CA SER A 140 -5.31 8.60 -8.92
C SER A 140 -5.88 7.18 -8.80
N ALA A 141 -5.04 6.16 -8.57
CA ALA A 141 -5.52 4.79 -8.41
C ALA A 141 -6.42 4.62 -7.17
N PHE A 142 -6.09 5.33 -6.08
CA PHE A 142 -6.91 5.39 -4.87
C PHE A 142 -8.29 6.01 -5.16
N ASN A 143 -8.34 7.09 -5.94
CA ASN A 143 -9.57 7.80 -6.27
C ASN A 143 -10.49 6.97 -7.19
N ILE A 144 -9.96 6.35 -8.26
CA ILE A 144 -10.79 5.51 -9.16
C ILE A 144 -11.36 4.30 -8.44
N SER A 145 -10.67 3.82 -7.40
CA SER A 145 -11.14 2.73 -6.55
C SER A 145 -12.27 3.15 -5.60
N GLY A 146 -12.68 4.42 -5.62
CA GLY A 146 -13.74 4.95 -4.76
C GLY A 146 -13.37 4.94 -3.28
N PHE A 147 -12.07 4.95 -2.96
CA PHE A 147 -11.61 4.94 -1.57
C PHE A 147 -11.76 6.32 -0.94
N GLU A 148 -12.18 6.35 0.32
CA GLU A 148 -12.32 7.59 1.08
C GLU A 148 -11.01 7.94 1.78
N SER A 149 -10.46 9.11 1.47
CA SER A 149 -9.23 9.59 2.10
C SER A 149 -9.55 10.27 3.43
N LYS A 150 -9.13 9.66 4.53
CA LYS A 150 -9.05 10.33 5.85
C LYS A 150 -7.64 10.86 6.10
N GLU A 151 -7.51 11.90 6.90
CA GLU A 151 -6.20 12.44 7.26
C GLU A 151 -5.32 11.40 7.94
N ILE A 152 -4.07 11.30 7.50
CA ILE A 152 -3.03 10.46 8.11
C ILE A 152 -2.11 11.40 8.91
N GLY A 153 -1.91 11.10 10.20
CA GLY A 153 -1.07 11.91 11.08
C GLY A 153 0.37 11.98 10.59
N ASN A 154 0.97 13.17 10.59
CA ASN A 154 2.36 13.41 10.15
C ASN A 154 3.18 14.15 11.23
N SER A 155 3.19 13.62 12.46
CA SER A 155 3.93 14.24 13.59
C SER A 155 5.44 14.33 13.36
N ASP A 156 5.99 13.46 12.52
CA ASP A 156 7.43 13.31 12.35
C ASP A 156 7.93 13.89 11.02
N SER A 157 7.08 14.70 10.36
CA SER A 157 7.43 15.42 9.13
C SER A 157 7.94 14.51 8.01
N LEU A 158 7.42 13.28 7.96
CA LEU A 158 7.75 12.31 6.92
C LEU A 158 7.30 12.84 5.57
N PHE A 159 8.23 12.85 4.61
CA PHE A 159 8.03 13.45 3.29
C PHE A 159 6.90 12.76 2.54
N SER A 160 6.85 11.43 2.57
CA SER A 160 5.83 10.67 1.83
C SER A 160 4.42 10.93 2.37
N LEU A 161 4.27 11.03 3.69
CA LEU A 161 2.99 11.37 4.34
C LEU A 161 2.61 12.83 4.12
N SER A 162 3.59 13.74 4.15
CA SER A 162 3.39 15.15 3.85
C SER A 162 2.81 15.33 2.44
N LYS A 163 3.41 14.68 1.44
CA LYS A 163 2.94 14.72 0.05
C LYS A 163 1.58 14.07 -0.15
N TRP A 164 1.32 12.92 0.49
CA TRP A 164 -0.01 12.31 0.47
C TRP A 164 -1.10 13.25 1.00
N ASN A 165 -0.85 13.89 2.14
CA ASN A 165 -1.79 14.80 2.78
C ASN A 165 -1.96 16.10 1.98
N GLU A 166 -0.89 16.63 1.39
CA GLU A 166 -0.93 17.77 0.47
C GLU A 166 -1.87 17.45 -0.70
N LEU A 167 -1.60 16.36 -1.43
CA LEU A 167 -2.43 15.91 -2.56
C LEU A 167 -3.89 15.64 -2.17
N SER A 168 -4.13 15.17 -0.95
CA SER A 168 -5.49 14.92 -0.43
C SER A 168 -6.24 16.19 -0.02
N ARG A 169 -5.55 17.30 0.22
CA ARG A 169 -6.15 18.58 0.66
C ARG A 169 -6.30 19.61 -0.46
N CYS A 170 -5.27 19.79 -1.29
CA CYS A 170 -5.16 20.96 -2.17
C CYS A 170 -5.50 20.69 -3.62
N CYS A 171 -5.45 19.43 -4.04
CA CYS A 171 -5.01 19.14 -5.40
C CYS A 171 -5.82 18.00 -6.01
N GLU A 172 -7.15 18.17 -6.08
CA GLU A 172 -7.83 17.60 -7.24
C GLU A 172 -7.12 18.16 -8.48
N ILE A 173 -6.69 17.29 -9.38
CA ILE A 173 -6.12 17.73 -10.65
C ILE A 173 -7.20 18.58 -11.33
N GLU A 174 -7.03 19.90 -11.30
CA GLU A 174 -8.07 20.86 -11.71
C GLU A 174 -8.45 20.69 -13.18
N ASP A 175 -7.49 20.23 -14.00
CA ASP A 175 -7.72 19.86 -15.39
C ASP A 175 -8.42 18.48 -15.46
N PRO A 176 -9.71 18.42 -15.81
CA PRO A 176 -10.46 17.18 -15.87
C PRO A 176 -9.98 16.26 -17.00
N PHE A 177 -9.40 16.83 -18.06
CA PHE A 177 -8.82 16.06 -19.15
C PHE A 177 -7.54 15.38 -18.70
N LEU A 178 -6.64 16.09 -18.01
CA LEU A 178 -5.43 15.48 -17.45
C LEU A 178 -5.77 14.40 -16.42
N LYS A 179 -6.72 14.67 -15.52
CA LYS A 179 -7.23 13.69 -14.55
C LYS A 179 -7.74 12.42 -15.24
N ASN A 180 -8.67 12.57 -16.19
CA ASN A 180 -9.25 11.44 -16.92
C ASN A 180 -8.20 10.67 -17.71
N ASN A 181 -7.22 11.35 -18.33
CA ASN A 181 -6.16 10.67 -19.06
C ASN A 181 -5.27 9.84 -18.15
N ILE A 182 -4.87 10.35 -16.99
CA ILE A 182 -4.06 9.59 -16.02
C ILE A 182 -4.85 8.36 -15.56
N GLU A 183 -6.09 8.57 -15.12
CA GLU A 183 -6.97 7.52 -14.60
C GLU A 183 -7.23 6.41 -15.62
N GLN A 184 -7.54 6.76 -16.87
CA GLN A 184 -7.75 5.79 -17.96
C GLN A 184 -6.45 5.09 -18.39
N SER A 185 -5.30 5.73 -18.17
CA SER A 185 -3.99 5.18 -18.56
C SER A 185 -3.38 4.25 -17.53
N LEU A 186 -3.89 4.19 -16.28
CA LEU A 186 -3.27 3.42 -15.19
C LEU A 186 -3.08 1.93 -15.53
N ALA A 187 -4.10 1.29 -16.11
CA ALA A 187 -4.01 -0.10 -16.57
C ALA A 187 -2.97 -0.28 -17.68
N GLY A 188 -2.78 0.71 -18.55
CA GLY A 188 -1.75 0.71 -19.59
C GLY A 188 -0.36 0.93 -19.03
N LEU A 189 -0.22 1.85 -18.07
CA LEU A 189 1.04 2.18 -17.40
C LEU A 189 1.65 0.97 -16.71
N ILE A 190 0.83 0.20 -16.00
CA ILE A 190 1.35 -0.98 -15.29
C ILE A 190 1.75 -2.13 -16.22
N ARG A 191 1.09 -2.25 -17.38
CA ARG A 191 1.40 -3.26 -18.40
C ARG A 191 2.66 -2.93 -19.21
N LYS A 192 2.94 -1.65 -19.44
CA LYS A 192 4.09 -1.22 -20.26
C LYS A 192 5.44 -1.63 -19.66
N GLU A 193 5.53 -1.70 -18.34
CA GLU A 193 6.74 -2.10 -17.59
C GLU A 193 6.77 -3.61 -17.28
N SER A 194 5.71 -4.36 -17.65
CA SER A 194 5.65 -5.82 -17.47
C SER A 194 6.35 -6.61 -18.59
N GLY A 195 7.04 -5.90 -19.50
CA GLY A 195 7.81 -6.45 -20.62
C GLY A 195 9.19 -5.81 -20.72
#